data_AF-A0A8J4XL14-F1
#
_entry.id   AF-A0A8J4XL14-F1
#
_cell.length_a   1.000
_cell.length_b   1.000
_cell.length_c   1.000
_cell.angle_alpha   90.00
_cell.angle_beta   90.00
_cell.angle_gamma   90.00
#
_symmetry.space_group_name_H-M   'P 1'
#
loop_
_entity.id
_entity.type
_entity.pdbx_description
1 polymer ?
#
loop_
_entity_poly.entity_id
_entity_poly.type
_entity_poly.pdbx_seq_one_letter_code
_entity_poly.pdbx_strand_id
1 'polypeptide(L)'
;MFHAFTGCDTVSCFGGRGKKTAWDTWTTYGDVTPAFCALGAMPDPRAIDEWMQPLERFVVLLYDRTSTEEGVNQARKQLFSKKGRAIDGLPPTQAALIQHTKRLPGWSLLGPNDDPCSRASITK
;
A
#
# COMPACT_ATOMS: atom_id res chain seq x y z
N MET A 1 -6.26 1.24 8.34
CA MET A 1 -5.01 1.29 7.55
C MET A 1 -5.24 1.26 6.04
N PHE A 2 -5.92 0.26 5.48
CA PHE A 2 -6.25 0.19 4.05
C PHE A 2 -6.82 1.49 3.44
N HIS A 3 -7.75 2.15 4.14
CA HIS A 3 -8.34 3.42 3.70
C HIS A 3 -7.28 4.52 3.51
N ALA A 4 -6.32 4.65 4.43
CA ALA A 4 -5.26 5.64 4.33
C ALA A 4 -4.23 5.26 3.26
N PHE A 5 -3.84 3.98 3.20
CA PHE A 5 -2.86 3.49 2.22
C PHE A 5 -3.33 3.68 0.78
N THR A 6 -4.63 3.52 0.51
CA THR A 6 -5.20 3.70 -0.84
C THR A 6 -5.57 5.15 -1.16
N GLY A 7 -5.38 6.07 -0.21
CA GLY A 7 -5.69 7.49 -0.32
C GLY A 7 -6.87 7.91 0.55
N CYS A 8 -6.66 8.95 1.36
CA CYS A 8 -7.67 9.66 2.14
C CYS A 8 -7.39 11.16 2.09
N ASP A 9 -8.15 11.98 2.82
CA ASP A 9 -8.01 13.44 2.77
C ASP A 9 -6.60 13.95 3.15
N THR A 10 -5.82 13.14 3.89
CA THR A 10 -4.48 13.50 4.38
C THR A 10 -3.33 12.75 3.70
N VAL A 11 -3.61 11.77 2.84
CA VAL A 11 -2.59 10.99 2.10
C VAL A 11 -2.97 10.84 0.63
N SER A 12 -1.97 11.02 -0.24
CA SER A 12 -2.15 10.96 -1.69
C SER A 12 -2.79 9.65 -2.17
N CYS A 13 -3.42 9.67 -3.34
CA CYS A 13 -4.00 8.48 -3.95
C CYS A 13 -3.10 7.89 -5.06
N PHE A 14 -3.34 6.64 -5.42
CA PHE A 14 -2.72 6.01 -6.58
C PHE A 14 -3.47 6.42 -7.87
N GLY A 15 -2.76 7.03 -8.82
CA GLY A 15 -3.35 7.56 -10.05
C GLY A 15 -4.20 6.53 -10.81
N GLY A 16 -5.46 6.87 -11.07
CA GLY A 16 -6.40 5.99 -11.78
C GLY A 16 -6.87 4.75 -10.99
N ARG A 17 -6.59 4.64 -9.68
CA ARG A 17 -6.95 3.48 -8.85
C ARG A 17 -7.90 3.89 -7.73
N GLY A 18 -9.13 3.38 -7.79
CA GLY A 18 -10.15 3.61 -6.77
C GLY A 18 -10.13 2.56 -5.66
N LYS A 19 -10.86 2.84 -4.57
CA LYS A 19 -11.01 1.92 -3.42
C LYS A 19 -11.59 0.56 -3.82
N LYS A 20 -12.51 0.53 -4.78
CA LYS A 20 -13.07 -0.72 -5.32
C LYS A 20 -11.97 -1.59 -5.95
N THR A 21 -11.17 -1.02 -6.84
CA THR A 21 -10.05 -1.74 -7.48
C THR A 21 -9.03 -2.22 -6.46
N ALA A 22 -8.68 -1.37 -5.49
CA ALA A 22 -7.77 -1.75 -4.42
C ALA A 22 -8.33 -2.87 -3.53
N TRP A 23 -9.63 -2.88 -3.29
CA TRP A 23 -10.31 -3.95 -2.56
C TRP A 23 -10.27 -5.26 -3.33
N ASP A 24 -10.58 -5.24 -4.63
CA ASP A 24 -10.51 -6.42 -5.50
C ASP A 24 -9.09 -6.98 -5.61
N THR A 25 -8.07 -6.11 -5.58
CA THR A 25 -6.66 -6.54 -5.51
C THR A 25 -6.37 -7.22 -4.17
N TRP A 26 -6.84 -6.66 -3.05
CA TRP A 26 -6.60 -7.25 -1.72
C TRP A 26 -7.27 -8.62 -1.57
N THR A 27 -8.51 -8.78 -2.06
CA THR A 27 -9.19 -10.09 -2.02
C THR A 27 -8.48 -11.16 -2.86
N THR A 28 -7.72 -10.75 -3.88
CA THR A 28 -6.92 -11.67 -4.71
C THR A 28 -5.53 -11.92 -4.13
N TYR A 29 -4.95 -10.93 -3.44
CA TYR A 29 -3.61 -11.00 -2.84
C TYR A 29 -3.71 -10.79 -1.33
N GLY A 30 -4.12 -11.84 -0.63
CA GLY A 30 -4.30 -11.84 0.82
C GLY A 30 -3.00 -11.68 1.62
N ASP A 31 -1.84 -11.96 1.02
CA ASP A 31 -0.53 -11.91 1.68
C ASP A 31 -0.11 -10.49 2.09
N VAL A 32 -0.78 -9.45 1.58
CA VAL A 32 -0.58 -8.06 2.05
C VAL A 32 -1.22 -7.80 3.41
N THR A 33 -2.11 -8.68 3.89
CA THR A 33 -2.88 -8.47 5.12
C THR A 33 -1.98 -8.25 6.35
N PRO A 34 -0.93 -9.07 6.59
CA PRO A 34 0.00 -8.83 7.71
C PRO A 34 0.64 -7.44 7.65
N ALA A 35 1.00 -6.95 6.45
CA ALA A 35 1.55 -5.62 6.29
C ALA A 35 0.55 -4.52 6.64
N PHE A 36 -0.72 -4.64 6.22
CA PHE A 36 -1.75 -3.67 6.62
C PHE A 36 -2.07 -3.72 8.11
N CYS A 37 -2.02 -4.90 8.74
CA CYS A 37 -2.19 -5.04 10.18
C CYS A 37 -1.02 -4.40 10.94
N ALA A 38 0.23 -4.70 10.55
CA ALA A 38 1.42 -4.12 11.16
C ALA A 38 1.45 -2.60 11.04
N LEU A 39 1.14 -2.07 9.84
CA LEU A 39 0.93 -0.64 9.62
C LEU A 39 -0.15 -0.07 10.55
N GLY A 40 -1.25 -0.79 10.76
CA GLY A 40 -2.35 -0.37 11.65
C GLY A 40 -2.00 -0.37 13.13
N ALA A 41 -1.11 -1.26 13.57
CA ALA A 41 -0.77 -1.50 14.97
C ALA A 41 0.36 -0.59 15.52
N MET A 42 0.67 0.50 14.81
CA MET A 42 1.81 1.40 15.07
C MET A 42 3.19 0.74 14.87
N PRO A 43 3.69 0.69 13.63
CA PRO A 43 5.07 0.28 13.39
C PRO A 43 6.05 1.38 13.77
N ASP A 44 7.20 0.97 14.30
CA ASP A 44 8.40 1.80 14.29
C ASP A 44 8.64 2.26 12.85
N PRO A 45 8.88 3.56 12.65
CA PRO A 45 9.38 4.09 11.42
C PRO A 45 10.42 3.31 10.62
N ARG A 46 11.29 2.66 11.37
CA ARG A 46 12.43 1.89 10.87
C ARG A 46 12.02 0.49 10.43
N ALA A 47 10.85 0.01 10.83
CA ALA A 47 10.32 -1.30 10.49
C ALA A 47 9.49 -1.31 9.19
N ILE A 48 9.32 -0.17 8.50
CA ILE A 48 8.63 -0.14 7.19
C ILE A 48 9.27 -1.12 6.21
N ASP A 49 10.60 -1.19 6.19
CA ASP A 49 11.35 -1.97 5.21
C ASP A 49 11.00 -3.47 5.28
N GLU A 50 10.59 -3.98 6.45
CA GLU A 50 10.12 -5.35 6.65
C GLU A 50 8.81 -5.64 5.90
N TRP A 51 7.98 -4.62 5.72
CA TRP A 51 6.66 -4.73 5.10
C TRP A 51 6.61 -4.20 3.66
N MET A 52 7.72 -3.64 3.16
CA MET A 52 7.74 -3.04 1.83
C MET A 52 7.52 -4.06 0.72
N GLN A 53 8.02 -5.28 0.84
CA GLN A 53 7.85 -6.30 -0.20
C GLN A 53 6.37 -6.64 -0.47
N PRO A 54 5.55 -7.02 0.52
CA PRO A 54 4.13 -7.30 0.28
C PRO A 54 3.35 -6.04 -0.15
N LEU A 55 3.73 -4.84 0.33
CA LEU A 55 3.12 -3.58 -0.12
C LEU A 55 3.45 -3.26 -1.58
N GLU A 56 4.69 -3.49 -2.01
CA GLU A 56 5.09 -3.34 -3.41
C GLU A 56 4.34 -4.32 -4.29
N ARG A 57 4.27 -5.60 -3.91
CA ARG A 57 3.54 -6.60 -4.69
C ARG A 57 2.06 -6.24 -4.82
N PHE A 58 1.44 -5.77 -3.76
CA PHE A 58 0.08 -5.25 -3.80
C PHE A 58 -0.07 -4.09 -4.81
N VAL A 59 0.83 -3.11 -4.78
CA VAL A 59 0.80 -1.97 -5.72
C VAL A 59 1.08 -2.43 -7.16
N VAL A 60 1.94 -3.41 -7.38
CA VAL A 60 2.15 -3.99 -8.72
C VAL A 60 0.84 -4.58 -9.24
N LEU A 61 0.17 -5.44 -8.46
CA LEU A 61 -1.09 -6.06 -8.84
C LEU A 61 -2.25 -5.07 -8.96
N LEU A 62 -2.18 -3.95 -8.24
CA LEU A 62 -3.12 -2.83 -8.38
C LEU A 62 -3.02 -2.19 -9.77
N TYR A 63 -1.82 -2.13 -10.35
CA TYR A 63 -1.57 -1.52 -11.66
C TYR A 63 -1.65 -2.50 -12.84
N ASP A 64 -1.21 -3.74 -12.63
CA ASP A 64 -1.24 -4.84 -13.58
C ASP A 64 -1.49 -6.16 -12.84
N ARG A 65 -2.75 -6.60 -12.82
CA ARG A 65 -3.20 -7.81 -12.12
C ARG A 65 -2.55 -9.09 -12.65
N THR A 66 -2.01 -9.06 -13.86
CA THR A 66 -1.34 -10.20 -14.51
C THR A 66 0.18 -10.16 -14.37
N SER A 67 0.72 -9.14 -13.70
CA SER A 67 2.14 -8.99 -13.52
C SER A 67 2.72 -10.09 -12.64
N THR A 68 3.89 -10.58 -13.06
CA THR A 68 4.73 -11.49 -12.27
C THR A 68 5.80 -10.75 -11.47
N GLU A 69 5.91 -9.43 -11.64
CA GLU A 69 6.90 -8.61 -10.94
C GLU A 69 6.55 -8.43 -9.46
N GLU A 70 7.51 -8.62 -8.58
CA GLU A 70 7.31 -8.41 -7.13
C GLU A 70 7.50 -6.94 -6.72
N GLY A 71 8.28 -6.19 -7.49
CA GLY A 71 8.68 -4.82 -7.15
C GLY A 71 8.08 -3.76 -8.07
N VAL A 72 7.75 -2.60 -7.49
CA VAL A 72 7.11 -1.49 -8.24
C VAL A 72 8.02 -0.88 -9.29
N ASN A 73 9.35 -0.87 -9.08
CA ASN A 73 10.30 -0.34 -10.05
C ASN A 73 10.40 -1.23 -11.30
N GLN A 74 10.43 -2.56 -11.12
CA GLN A 74 10.46 -3.54 -12.19
C GLN A 74 9.16 -3.48 -13.00
N ALA A 75 8.00 -3.50 -12.32
CA ALA A 75 6.71 -3.31 -12.95
C ALA A 75 6.63 -1.97 -13.69
N ARG A 76 7.09 -0.87 -13.08
CA ARG A 76 7.13 0.44 -13.73
C ARG A 76 7.95 0.42 -15.01
N LYS A 77 9.15 -0.17 -14.99
CA LYS A 77 10.01 -0.31 -16.17
C LYS A 77 9.32 -1.14 -17.26
N GLN A 78 8.75 -2.29 -16.91
CA GLN A 78 8.05 -3.16 -17.85
C GLN A 78 6.86 -2.44 -18.50
N LEU A 79 6.06 -1.74 -17.70
CA LEU A 79 4.88 -1.01 -18.18
C LEU A 79 5.23 0.22 -19.00
N PHE A 80 6.34 0.90 -18.68
CA PHE A 80 6.84 2.02 -19.45
C PHE A 80 7.29 1.59 -20.87
N SER A 81 7.85 0.39 -21.00
CA SER A 81 8.26 -0.17 -22.28
C SER A 81 7.09 -0.61 -23.17
N LYS A 82 5.87 -0.76 -22.62
CA LYS A 82 4.66 -1.10 -23.40
C LYS A 82 4.08 0.17 -24.03
N LYS A 83 3.93 0.20 -25.36
CA LYS A 83 3.42 1.36 -26.11
C LYS A 83 2.01 1.76 -25.64
N GLY A 84 1.75 3.06 -25.49
CA GLY A 84 0.40 3.61 -25.28
C GLY A 84 -0.08 3.73 -23.83
N ARG A 85 0.78 3.53 -22.83
CA ARG A 85 0.45 3.78 -21.41
C ARG A 85 0.64 5.26 -21.07
N ALA A 86 -0.41 5.91 -20.56
CA ALA A 86 -0.29 7.22 -19.91
C ALA A 86 0.52 7.11 -18.61
N ILE A 87 1.07 8.23 -18.13
CA ILE A 87 1.87 8.28 -16.89
C ILE A 87 1.06 7.77 -15.69
N ASP A 88 -0.24 8.07 -15.63
CA ASP A 88 -1.15 7.59 -14.57
C ASP A 88 -1.38 6.06 -14.61
N GLY A 89 -1.03 5.41 -15.72
CA GLY A 89 -1.05 3.96 -15.89
C GLY A 89 0.20 3.26 -15.36
N LEU A 90 1.14 3.99 -14.76
CA LEU A 90 2.39 3.47 -14.21
C LEU A 90 2.35 3.46 -12.68
N PRO A 91 2.79 2.37 -12.02
CA PRO A 91 2.91 2.34 -10.57
C PRO A 91 3.92 3.39 -10.08
N PRO A 92 3.80 3.89 -8.84
CA PRO A 92 4.78 4.81 -8.26
C PRO A 92 6.19 4.21 -8.25
N THR A 93 7.21 5.05 -8.10
CA THR A 93 8.56 4.54 -7.80
C THR A 93 8.61 4.00 -6.38
N GLN A 94 9.56 3.11 -6.10
CA GLN A 94 9.78 2.59 -4.74
C GLN A 94 10.00 3.73 -3.73
N ALA A 95 10.81 4.74 -4.08
CA ALA A 95 11.03 5.90 -3.22
C ALA A 95 9.73 6.66 -2.91
N ALA A 96 8.86 6.86 -3.91
CA ALA A 96 7.56 7.50 -3.71
C ALA A 96 6.64 6.64 -2.83
N LEU A 97 6.65 5.32 -3.01
CA LEU A 97 5.85 4.40 -2.20
C LEU A 97 6.32 4.39 -0.74
N ILE A 98 7.62 4.37 -0.48
CA ILE A 98 8.17 4.46 0.90
C ILE A 98 7.71 5.77 1.56
N GLN A 99 7.82 6.90 0.86
CA GLN A 99 7.38 8.20 1.39
C GLN A 99 5.86 8.24 1.61
N HIS A 100 5.09 7.60 0.74
CA HIS A 100 3.64 7.46 0.89
C HIS A 100 3.29 6.66 2.16
N THR A 101 3.95 5.51 2.37
CA THR A 101 3.76 4.67 3.56
C THR A 101 4.15 5.40 4.85
N LYS A 102 5.20 6.22 4.83
CA LYS A 102 5.63 7.06 5.98
C LYS A 102 4.62 8.13 6.38
N ARG A 103 3.72 8.53 5.48
CA ARG A 103 2.71 9.58 5.72
C ARG A 103 1.41 9.04 6.31
N LEU A 104 1.27 7.73 6.46
CA LEU A 104 0.02 7.14 6.95
C LEU A 104 -0.26 7.59 8.39
N PRO A 105 -1.53 7.90 8.72
CA PRO A 105 -1.93 8.28 10.07
C PRO A 105 -1.66 7.10 11.02
N GLY A 106 -0.92 7.37 12.09
CA GLY A 106 -0.38 6.38 13.03
C GLY A 106 1.10 6.62 13.36
N TRP A 107 1.83 7.27 12.46
CA TRP A 107 3.27 7.55 12.64
C TRP A 107 3.60 8.74 13.56
N SER A 108 2.75 9.77 13.55
CA SER A 108 3.05 11.06 14.18
C SER A 108 2.04 11.48 15.25
N LEU A 109 0.97 10.71 15.47
CA LEU A 109 -0.21 11.17 16.20
C LEU A 109 -0.65 10.29 17.38
N LEU A 110 0.03 9.18 17.65
CA LEU A 110 -0.31 8.32 18.78
C LEU A 110 0.92 8.15 19.66
N GLY A 111 0.75 8.48 20.94
CA GLY A 111 1.75 8.22 21.97
C GLY A 111 1.92 6.71 22.17
N PRO A 112 3.00 6.27 22.86
CA PRO A 112 3.43 4.87 22.95
C PRO A 112 2.45 3.86 23.59
N ASN A 113 1.21 4.23 23.91
CA ASN A 113 0.30 3.43 24.73
C ASN A 113 -1.08 3.15 24.11
N ASP A 114 -1.33 3.53 22.85
CA ASP A 114 -2.61 3.25 22.19
C ASP A 114 -2.45 2.08 21.22
N ASP A 115 -2.76 0.86 21.67
CA ASP A 115 -2.84 -0.35 20.84
C ASP A 115 -4.22 -0.44 20.15
N PRO A 116 -4.34 -0.16 18.85
CA PRO A 116 -5.63 -0.21 18.15
C PRO A 116 -6.07 -1.65 17.81
N CYS A 117 -5.17 -2.64 17.94
CA CYS A 117 -5.46 -4.03 17.58
C CYS A 117 -6.42 -4.72 18.56
N SER A 118 -6.44 -4.31 19.84
CA SER A 118 -7.32 -4.90 20.86
C SER A 118 -8.80 -4.55 20.70
N ARG A 119 -9.13 -3.58 19.83
CA ARG A 119 -10.51 -3.08 19.65
C ARG A 119 -11.27 -3.73 18.51
N ALA A 120 -10.62 -4.58 17.70
CA ALA A 120 -11.26 -5.26 16.57
C ALA A 120 -12.00 -6.55 16.94
N SER A 121 -11.95 -7.00 18.21
CA SER A 121 -12.55 -8.26 18.65
C SER A 121 -13.92 -8.13 19.32
N ILE A 122 -14.56 -6.95 19.30
CA ILE A 122 -15.90 -6.79 19.89
C ILE A 122 -16.80 -5.99 18.95
N THR A 123 -17.41 -6.68 17.99
CA THR A 123 -18.83 -6.53 17.69
C THR A 123 -19.31 -7.84 17.09
N LYS A 124 -20.16 -8.52 17.86
CA LYS A 124 -20.94 -9.71 17.49
C LYS A 124 -21.85 -9.45 16.30
#